data_AF-A0A4Q7E3M7-F1
#
_entry.id   AF-A0A4Q7E3M7-F1
#
_cell.length_a   1.000
_cell.length_b   1.000
_cell.length_c   1.000
_cell.angle_alpha   90.00
_cell.angle_beta   90.00
_cell.angle_gamma   90.00
#
_symmetry.space_group_name_H-M   'P 1'
#
loop_
_entity.id
_entity.type
_entity.pdbx_description
1 polymer ?
#
loop_
_entity_poly.entity_id
_entity_poly.type
_entity_poly.pdbx_seq_one_letter_code
_entity_poly.pdbx_strand_id
1 'polypeptide(L)'
;MSPRSKRSHWVNCELTRAIELDKPIFPLLLEGRQWLQVATKQSVDVIGGKLPEARFFDALRKCLPLPIETADALSVQEAANNKSSKFAGALLASHENLLTTNSTNFEDDLSSEKWIDYTRLRDLLKAGKWEEADQETFEVMLKAAGRAAEERQYLTGGQVRTFPCEDLLTIDRLWVHLSSGKFGFSVQKQIWIEMGGKLNSGENQDATIAIAAFQKMSDQTAWRVNGEPISYSQTIFDDSAPHGHLPHRWMFGWGDGGIRLLSSLIQPFPVS
;
A
#
# COMPACT_ATOMS: atom_id res chain seq x y z
N MET A 1 10.35 14.77 -6.62
CA MET A 1 11.50 13.85 -6.52
C MET A 1 12.52 14.44 -5.57
N SER A 2 12.68 13.80 -4.42
CA SER A 2 13.68 14.08 -3.40
C SER A 2 14.19 12.76 -2.80
N PRO A 3 15.37 12.67 -2.16
CA PRO A 3 15.79 11.46 -1.47
C PRO A 3 14.77 10.95 -0.45
N ARG A 4 14.02 11.86 0.20
CA ARG A 4 12.92 11.52 1.12
C ARG A 4 11.75 10.87 0.39
N SER A 5 11.30 11.46 -0.73
CA SER A 5 10.24 10.86 -1.56
C SER A 5 10.67 9.54 -2.19
N LYS A 6 11.96 9.35 -2.50
CA LYS A 6 12.45 8.07 -3.04
C LYS A 6 12.32 6.93 -2.04
N ARG A 7 12.51 7.23 -0.74
CA ARG A 7 12.31 6.28 0.36
C ARG A 7 10.85 6.18 0.82
N SER A 8 9.97 7.05 0.31
CA SER A 8 8.55 7.02 0.66
C SER A 8 7.86 5.87 -0.06
N HIS A 9 7.28 4.96 0.70
CA HIS A 9 6.55 3.82 0.17
C HIS A 9 5.38 4.27 -0.72
N TRP A 10 4.58 5.25 -0.28
CA TRP A 10 3.48 5.84 -1.05
C TRP A 10 3.93 6.36 -2.42
N VAL A 11 5.05 7.08 -2.46
CA VAL A 11 5.56 7.62 -3.73
C VAL A 11 5.98 6.49 -4.68
N ASN A 12 6.57 5.42 -4.15
CA ASN A 12 6.91 4.25 -4.97
C ASN A 12 5.65 3.53 -5.47
N CYS A 13 4.63 3.36 -4.63
CA CYS A 13 3.36 2.76 -5.04
C CYS A 13 2.65 3.57 -6.12
N GLU A 14 2.56 4.90 -5.96
CA GLU A 14 1.89 5.77 -6.93
C GLU A 14 2.68 5.87 -8.25
N LEU A 15 4.02 5.84 -8.19
CA LEU A 15 4.84 5.75 -9.39
C LEU A 15 4.64 4.43 -10.13
N THR A 16 4.65 3.30 -9.42
CA THR A 16 4.39 1.98 -10.01
C THR A 16 3.01 1.97 -10.66
N ARG A 17 1.97 2.44 -9.95
CA ARG A 17 0.60 2.53 -10.45
C ARG A 17 0.50 3.40 -11.71
N ALA A 18 1.17 4.55 -11.73
CA ALA A 18 1.11 5.45 -12.87
C ALA A 18 1.85 4.88 -14.10
N ILE A 19 2.96 4.16 -13.91
CA ILE A 19 3.66 3.45 -14.99
C ILE A 19 2.79 2.32 -15.55
N GLU A 20 2.14 1.55 -14.67
CA GLU A 20 1.29 0.41 -15.04
C GLU A 20 0.03 0.83 -15.81
N LEU A 21 -0.54 1.99 -15.49
CA LEU A 21 -1.73 2.53 -16.16
C LEU A 21 -1.42 3.35 -17.41
N ASP A 22 -0.16 3.36 -17.86
CA ASP A 22 0.37 4.28 -18.89
C ASP A 22 -0.06 5.73 -18.65
N LYS A 23 -0.20 6.12 -17.37
CA LYS A 23 -0.58 7.46 -16.99
C LYS A 23 0.62 8.38 -17.23
N PRO A 24 0.38 9.60 -17.76
CA PRO A 24 1.44 10.58 -17.89
C PRO A 24 1.94 10.96 -16.49
N ILE A 25 3.24 10.73 -16.25
CA ILE A 25 3.93 11.12 -15.02
C ILE A 25 4.79 12.33 -15.32
N PHE A 26 4.78 13.30 -14.42
CA PHE A 26 5.53 14.56 -14.51
C PHE A 26 6.50 14.69 -13.34
N PRO A 27 7.68 14.04 -13.38
CA PRO A 27 8.60 14.04 -12.25
C PRO A 27 9.23 15.42 -12.06
N LEU A 28 9.00 16.05 -10.91
CA LEU A 28 9.64 17.31 -10.50
C LEU A 28 10.86 17.02 -9.63
N LEU A 29 12.06 17.47 -10.02
CA LEU A 29 13.26 17.34 -9.19
C LEU A 29 13.34 18.49 -8.19
N LEU A 30 13.17 18.17 -6.90
CA LEU A 30 13.16 19.13 -5.80
C LEU A 30 14.52 19.20 -5.08
N GLU A 31 15.20 18.06 -4.98
CA GLU A 31 16.55 17.93 -4.41
C GLU A 31 17.21 16.60 -4.84
N GLY A 32 18.53 16.57 -4.89
CA GLY A 32 19.31 15.37 -5.19
C GLY A 32 19.39 15.04 -6.69
N ARG A 33 19.37 13.74 -7.02
CA ARG A 33 19.52 13.24 -8.41
C ARG A 33 18.25 12.59 -8.92
N GLN A 34 18.06 12.60 -10.23
CA GLN A 34 16.97 11.89 -10.91
C GLN A 34 17.02 10.38 -10.58
N TRP A 35 15.85 9.77 -10.42
CA TRP A 35 15.71 8.36 -10.08
C TRP A 35 15.71 7.52 -11.35
N LEU A 36 16.42 6.39 -11.33
CA LEU A 36 16.53 5.51 -12.50
C LEU A 36 15.17 5.06 -13.05
N GLN A 37 14.19 4.82 -12.17
CA GLN A 37 12.82 4.39 -12.50
C GLN A 37 12.05 5.40 -13.38
N VAL A 38 12.43 6.67 -13.35
CA VAL A 38 11.85 7.73 -14.17
C VAL A 38 12.92 8.49 -14.95
N ALA A 39 14.12 7.92 -15.09
CA ALA A 39 15.25 8.55 -15.78
C ALA A 39 14.99 8.69 -17.28
N THR A 40 14.22 7.75 -17.84
CA THR A 40 13.78 7.75 -19.23
C THR A 40 12.61 8.69 -19.49
N LYS A 41 11.99 9.25 -18.43
CA LYS A 41 10.92 10.25 -18.51
C LYS A 41 11.55 11.63 -18.27
N GLN A 42 11.12 12.64 -19.03
CA GLN A 42 11.63 14.00 -18.89
C GLN A 42 11.28 14.54 -17.49
N SER A 43 12.27 14.68 -16.61
CA SER A 43 12.10 15.34 -15.31
C SER A 43 12.35 16.84 -15.42
N VAL A 44 11.57 17.66 -14.72
CA VAL A 44 11.78 19.10 -14.66
C VAL A 44 12.49 19.48 -13.38
N ASP A 45 13.61 20.21 -13.51
CA ASP A 45 14.38 20.72 -12.40
C ASP A 45 13.72 21.98 -11.81
N VAL A 46 13.34 21.89 -10.55
CA VAL A 46 12.75 22.97 -9.75
C VAL A 46 13.53 23.19 -8.45
N ILE A 47 14.79 22.74 -8.39
CA ILE A 47 15.67 22.92 -7.23
C ILE A 47 15.85 24.41 -6.95
N GLY A 48 15.83 24.77 -5.66
CA GLY A 48 16.04 26.16 -5.21
C GLY A 48 14.81 27.06 -5.37
N GLY A 49 13.61 26.49 -5.43
CA GLY A 49 12.36 27.26 -5.47
C GLY A 49 12.01 27.86 -6.84
N LYS A 50 12.69 27.40 -7.89
CA LYS A 50 12.38 27.80 -9.28
C LYS A 50 11.10 27.11 -9.75
N LEU A 51 10.25 27.83 -10.47
CA LEU A 51 9.08 27.24 -11.12
C LEU A 51 9.48 26.44 -12.37
N PRO A 52 8.69 25.42 -12.76
CA PRO A 52 8.83 24.76 -14.06
C PRO A 52 8.75 25.74 -15.24
N GLU A 53 9.42 25.41 -16.35
CA GLU A 53 9.32 26.17 -17.60
C GLU A 53 7.90 26.11 -18.21
N ALA A 54 7.49 27.10 -19.01
CA ALA A 54 6.14 27.18 -19.58
C ALA A 54 5.69 25.90 -20.32
N ARG A 55 6.61 25.26 -21.06
CA ARG A 55 6.34 24.00 -21.77
C ARG A 55 5.87 22.85 -20.86
N PHE A 56 6.25 22.85 -19.59
CA PHE A 56 5.80 21.87 -18.61
C PHE A 56 4.30 22.02 -18.36
N PHE A 57 3.83 23.25 -18.16
CA PHE A 57 2.42 23.53 -17.94
C PHE A 57 1.58 23.27 -19.19
N ASP A 58 2.14 23.49 -20.39
CA ASP A 58 1.48 23.12 -21.64
C ASP A 58 1.33 21.61 -21.79
N ALA A 59 2.35 20.83 -21.41
CA ALA A 59 2.26 19.37 -21.37
C ALA A 59 1.24 18.89 -20.34
N LEU A 60 1.22 19.51 -19.16
CA LEU A 60 0.25 19.21 -18.10
C LEU A 60 -1.19 19.50 -18.54
N ARG A 61 -1.43 20.65 -19.19
CA ARG A 61 -2.75 21.07 -19.69
C ARG A 61 -3.31 20.11 -20.74
N LYS A 62 -2.45 19.49 -21.56
CA LYS A 62 -2.87 18.48 -22.55
C LYS A 62 -3.36 17.16 -21.92
N CYS A 63 -2.94 16.89 -20.69
CA CYS A 63 -3.26 15.64 -19.98
C CYS A 63 -4.40 15.78 -18.97
N LEU A 64 -4.87 17.01 -18.69
CA LEU A 64 -5.99 17.26 -17.80
C LEU A 64 -7.30 17.24 -18.60
N PRO A 65 -8.37 16.57 -18.11
CA PRO A 65 -9.69 16.73 -18.68
C PRO A 65 -10.11 18.20 -18.60
N LEU A 66 -10.72 18.72 -19.67
CA LEU A 66 -11.14 20.13 -19.74
C LEU A 66 -12.00 20.51 -18.53
N PRO A 67 -11.82 21.70 -17.94
CA PRO A 67 -12.62 22.12 -16.79
C PRO A 67 -14.10 22.19 -17.17
N ILE A 68 -14.96 21.60 -16.34
CA ILE A 68 -16.34 22.06 -16.20
C ILE A 68 -16.25 23.52 -15.79
N GLU A 69 -16.79 24.43 -16.59
CA GLU A 69 -16.89 25.85 -16.27
C GLU A 69 -17.56 26.02 -14.90
N THR A 70 -16.78 26.33 -13.87
CA THR A 70 -17.27 27.11 -12.74
C THR A 70 -16.20 28.12 -12.35
N ALA A 71 -16.66 29.36 -12.28
CA ALA A 71 -15.91 30.55 -11.95
C ALA A 71 -15.29 30.45 -10.56
N ASP A 72 -14.01 30.77 -10.47
CA ASP A 72 -13.46 31.87 -9.66
C ASP A 72 -11.96 31.64 -9.48
N ALA A 73 -11.18 32.33 -10.32
CA ALA A 73 -9.74 32.42 -10.18
C ALA A 73 -9.42 33.34 -8.98
N LEU A 74 -9.06 32.75 -7.84
CA LEU A 74 -8.39 33.47 -6.76
C LEU A 74 -6.88 33.53 -7.05
N SER A 75 -6.40 34.74 -7.30
CA SER A 75 -5.00 35.07 -7.57
C SER A 75 -4.10 34.81 -6.36
N VAL A 76 -3.02 34.05 -6.55
CA VAL A 76 -1.90 34.03 -5.59
C VAL A 76 -0.70 34.70 -6.25
N GLN A 77 -0.58 36.00 -6.02
CA GLN A 77 0.68 36.74 -6.08
C GLN A 77 0.85 37.43 -4.73
N GLU A 78 1.55 36.78 -3.79
CA GLU A 78 2.20 37.42 -2.63
C GLU A 78 2.91 36.35 -1.78
N ALA A 79 4.18 36.07 -2.07
CA ALA A 79 5.16 35.53 -1.12
C ALA A 79 6.56 35.44 -1.73
N ALA A 80 7.05 36.55 -2.28
CA ALA A 80 8.48 36.75 -2.47
C ALA A 80 8.83 38.07 -1.78
N ASN A 81 9.43 37.97 -0.59
CA ASN A 81 10.45 38.88 -0.02
C ASN A 81 10.45 38.79 1.51
N ASN A 82 11.42 38.09 2.11
CA ASN A 82 12.56 38.72 2.79
C ASN A 82 13.34 37.78 3.74
N LYS A 83 14.68 37.92 3.63
CA LYS A 83 15.71 37.75 4.68
C LYS A 83 16.18 36.35 5.05
N SER A 84 17.25 35.95 4.34
CA SER A 84 18.33 35.11 4.84
C SER A 84 19.06 35.72 6.05
N SER A 85 19.72 34.83 6.80
CA SER A 85 20.75 35.08 7.83
C SER A 85 20.30 35.05 9.29
N LYS A 86 20.17 33.83 9.85
CA LYS A 86 20.63 33.52 11.22
C LYS A 86 20.65 32.03 11.67
N PHE A 87 20.41 31.05 10.80
CA PHE A 87 20.22 29.65 11.24
C PHE A 87 21.42 28.70 11.06
N ALA A 88 22.66 29.19 11.04
CA ALA A 88 23.84 28.31 10.93
C ALA A 88 24.34 27.77 12.29
N GLY A 89 23.93 28.36 13.42
CA GLY A 89 24.43 27.97 14.75
C GLY A 89 23.64 26.88 15.47
N ALA A 90 22.41 26.57 15.05
CA ALA A 90 21.52 25.65 15.76
C ALA A 90 21.53 24.21 15.22
N LEU A 91 22.30 23.91 14.17
CA LEU A 91 22.19 22.65 13.42
C LEU A 91 23.00 21.48 14.00
N LEU A 92 23.95 21.75 14.90
CA LEU A 92 24.80 20.71 15.48
C LEU A 92 24.23 20.10 16.78
N ALA A 93 23.42 20.84 17.55
CA ALA A 93 22.78 20.30 18.76
C ALA A 93 21.53 19.45 18.46
N SER A 94 20.92 19.61 17.27
CA SER A 94 19.71 18.88 16.88
C SER A 94 19.98 17.48 16.33
N HIS A 95 21.24 17.14 16.01
CA HIS A 95 21.58 15.85 15.40
C HIS A 95 21.71 14.70 16.42
N GLU A 96 22.00 14.99 17.70
CA GLU A 96 22.02 13.95 18.75
C GLU A 96 20.63 13.61 19.29
N ASN A 97 19.65 14.52 19.18
CA ASN A 97 18.28 14.26 19.63
C ASN A 97 17.37 13.63 18.56
N LEU A 98 17.78 13.62 17.28
CA LEU A 98 16.96 13.12 16.16
C LEU A 98 17.11 11.61 15.91
N LEU A 99 18.11 10.96 16.50
CA LEU A 99 18.32 9.51 16.37
C LEU A 99 17.53 8.70 17.40
N THR A 100 16.92 9.35 18.40
CA THR A 100 16.17 8.67 19.47
C THR A 100 14.66 8.87 19.37
N THR A 101 14.15 9.80 18.55
CA THR A 101 12.72 10.18 18.51
C THR A 101 11.95 9.72 17.27
N ASN A 102 12.58 9.06 16.30
CA ASN A 102 11.92 8.66 15.03
C ASN A 102 11.49 7.20 14.94
N SER A 103 11.63 6.41 16.02
CA SER A 103 11.15 5.01 16.07
C SER A 103 9.80 4.84 16.77
N THR A 104 9.18 5.90 17.31
CA THR A 104 7.99 5.78 18.17
C THR A 104 6.65 6.12 17.52
N ASN A 105 6.59 6.51 16.24
CA ASN A 105 5.34 7.04 15.63
C ASN A 105 4.65 6.14 14.60
N PHE A 106 5.26 5.04 14.15
CA PHE A 106 4.65 4.19 13.12
C PHE A 106 3.68 3.14 13.68
N GLU A 107 3.89 2.70 14.92
CA GLU A 107 3.05 1.67 15.56
C GLU A 107 1.74 2.22 16.12
N ASP A 108 1.63 3.55 16.26
CA ASP A 108 0.47 4.24 16.84
C ASP A 108 -0.42 4.90 15.78
N ASP A 109 -0.03 4.84 14.50
CA ASP A 109 -0.90 5.22 13.37
C ASP A 109 -1.89 4.09 13.06
N LEU A 110 -2.98 4.07 13.83
CA LEU A 110 -4.09 3.11 13.73
C LEU A 110 -5.27 3.70 12.94
N SER A 111 -4.96 4.43 11.85
CA SER A 111 -5.96 5.11 11.02
C SER A 111 -7.02 4.16 10.45
N SER A 112 -8.27 4.63 10.37
CA SER A 112 -9.41 3.88 9.86
C SER A 112 -10.44 4.81 9.22
N GLU A 113 -10.93 4.47 8.02
CA GLU A 113 -12.07 5.15 7.39
C GLU A 113 -13.41 4.70 7.98
N LYS A 114 -13.41 3.55 8.66
CA LYS A 114 -14.59 2.90 9.24
C LYS A 114 -14.64 2.96 10.76
N TRP A 115 -13.74 3.73 11.38
CA TRP A 115 -13.67 3.89 12.83
C TRP A 115 -13.45 2.56 13.55
N ILE A 116 -12.66 1.67 12.95
CA ILE A 116 -12.27 0.39 13.51
C ILE A 116 -11.08 0.59 14.44
N ASP A 117 -11.16 -0.02 15.62
CA ASP A 117 -10.07 -0.03 16.59
C ASP A 117 -9.10 -1.19 16.29
N TYR A 118 -7.87 -0.84 15.86
CA TYR A 118 -6.80 -1.79 15.57
C TYR A 118 -5.83 -2.01 16.75
N THR A 119 -6.12 -1.45 17.92
CA THR A 119 -5.25 -1.53 19.11
C THR A 119 -5.00 -2.99 19.52
N ARG A 120 -6.07 -3.81 19.54
CA ARG A 120 -5.96 -5.23 19.87
C ARG A 120 -5.06 -5.97 18.88
N LEU A 121 -5.24 -5.73 17.57
CA LEU A 121 -4.41 -6.34 16.53
C LEU A 121 -2.93 -5.97 16.72
N ARG A 122 -2.63 -4.68 16.91
CA ARG A 122 -1.27 -4.19 17.17
C ARG A 122 -0.64 -4.90 18.36
N ASP A 123 -1.36 -4.99 19.48
CA ASP A 123 -0.83 -5.53 20.73
C ASP A 123 -0.59 -7.05 20.62
N LEU A 124 -1.44 -7.78 19.91
CA LEU A 124 -1.24 -9.21 19.63
C LEU A 124 0.00 -9.45 18.76
N LEU A 125 0.17 -8.66 17.69
CA LEU A 125 1.34 -8.73 16.81
C LEU A 125 2.63 -8.38 17.54
N LYS A 126 2.62 -7.33 18.38
CA LYS A 126 3.76 -6.95 19.24
C LYS A 126 4.16 -8.08 20.19
N ALA A 127 3.19 -8.83 20.69
CA ALA A 127 3.41 -9.96 21.59
C ALA A 127 3.83 -11.25 20.87
N GLY A 128 3.92 -11.27 19.53
CA GLY A 128 4.19 -12.48 18.75
C GLY A 128 3.07 -13.52 18.81
N LYS A 129 1.85 -13.09 19.15
CA LYS A 129 0.65 -13.94 19.23
C LYS A 129 0.02 -14.07 17.85
N TRP A 130 0.71 -14.80 16.97
CA TRP A 130 0.41 -14.84 15.53
C TRP A 130 -0.96 -15.44 15.22
N GLU A 131 -1.39 -16.47 15.95
CA GLU A 131 -2.70 -17.11 15.77
C GLU A 131 -3.83 -16.14 16.14
N GLU A 132 -3.77 -15.53 17.32
CA GLU A 132 -4.78 -14.58 17.77
C GLU A 132 -4.78 -13.31 16.92
N ALA A 133 -3.62 -12.85 16.44
CA ALA A 133 -3.52 -11.71 15.53
C ALA A 133 -4.17 -12.00 14.17
N ASP A 134 -4.02 -13.21 13.64
CA ASP A 134 -4.65 -13.65 12.40
C ASP A 134 -6.18 -13.78 12.55
N GLN A 135 -6.62 -14.30 13.71
CA GLN A 135 -8.02 -14.34 14.11
C GLN A 135 -8.63 -12.92 14.17
N GLU A 136 -7.97 -11.99 14.88
CA GLU A 136 -8.38 -10.58 15.03
C GLU A 136 -8.41 -9.87 13.68
N THR A 137 -7.40 -10.11 12.83
CA THR A 137 -7.32 -9.53 11.48
C THR A 137 -8.57 -9.82 10.68
N PHE A 138 -9.05 -11.07 10.69
CA PHE A 138 -10.28 -11.43 10.02
C PHE A 138 -11.51 -10.70 10.61
N GLU A 139 -11.59 -10.61 11.94
CA GLU A 139 -12.71 -9.95 12.64
C GLU A 139 -12.78 -8.45 12.33
N VAL A 140 -11.65 -7.73 12.35
CA VAL A 140 -11.61 -6.30 12.03
C VAL A 140 -11.89 -6.03 10.55
N MET A 141 -11.48 -6.93 9.65
CA MET A 141 -11.83 -6.83 8.23
C MET A 141 -13.35 -7.00 8.00
N LEU A 142 -14.01 -7.93 8.70
CA LEU A 142 -15.46 -8.07 8.61
C LEU A 142 -16.18 -6.81 9.07
N LYS A 143 -15.72 -6.20 10.18
CA LYS A 143 -16.27 -4.94 10.70
C LYS A 143 -16.07 -3.79 9.70
N ALA A 144 -14.86 -3.65 9.14
CA ALA A 144 -14.56 -2.62 8.13
C ALA A 144 -15.42 -2.75 6.86
N ALA A 145 -15.78 -3.98 6.48
CA ALA A 145 -16.65 -4.26 5.34
C ALA A 145 -18.16 -4.08 5.64
N GLY A 146 -18.51 -3.77 6.89
CA GLY A 146 -19.86 -3.45 7.35
C GLY A 146 -20.65 -4.62 7.93
N ARG A 147 -21.74 -4.30 8.65
CA ARG A 147 -22.56 -5.25 9.43
C ARG A 147 -22.95 -6.53 8.71
N ALA A 148 -23.24 -6.44 7.42
CA ALA A 148 -23.66 -7.59 6.64
C ALA A 148 -22.53 -8.63 6.46
N ALA A 149 -21.26 -8.22 6.40
CA ALA A 149 -20.13 -9.14 6.42
C ALA A 149 -19.96 -9.78 7.80
N GLU A 150 -20.05 -8.97 8.86
CA GLU A 150 -19.94 -9.41 10.25
C GLU A 150 -20.98 -10.47 10.60
N GLU A 151 -22.26 -10.25 10.28
CA GLU A 151 -23.33 -11.22 10.55
C GLU A 151 -23.12 -12.54 9.80
N ARG A 152 -22.61 -12.48 8.56
CA ARG A 152 -22.41 -13.66 7.71
C ARG A 152 -21.10 -14.38 7.98
N GLN A 153 -20.15 -13.73 8.65
CA GLN A 153 -18.79 -14.22 8.88
C GLN A 153 -18.01 -14.47 7.58
N TYR A 154 -18.29 -13.71 6.52
CA TYR A 154 -17.50 -13.69 5.29
C TYR A 154 -17.65 -12.39 4.49
N LEU A 155 -16.65 -12.09 3.67
CA LEU A 155 -16.68 -10.97 2.72
C LEU A 155 -17.18 -11.44 1.34
N THR A 156 -18.09 -10.69 0.76
CA THR A 156 -18.50 -10.90 -0.65
C THR A 156 -17.50 -10.25 -1.59
N GLY A 157 -17.38 -10.74 -2.83
CA GLY A 157 -16.50 -10.13 -3.85
C GLY A 157 -16.79 -8.63 -4.10
N GLY A 158 -18.03 -8.17 -3.89
CA GLY A 158 -18.37 -6.75 -3.93
C GLY A 158 -17.75 -5.96 -2.77
N GLN A 159 -17.83 -6.49 -1.55
CA GLN A 159 -17.22 -5.87 -0.36
C GLN A 159 -15.70 -5.83 -0.42
N VAL A 160 -15.07 -6.81 -1.09
CA VAL A 160 -13.63 -6.72 -1.37
C VAL A 160 -13.32 -5.57 -2.28
N ARG A 161 -14.10 -5.45 -3.35
CA ARG A 161 -13.92 -4.41 -4.36
C ARG A 161 -14.18 -3.00 -3.85
N THR A 162 -14.77 -2.87 -2.68
CA THR A 162 -15.02 -1.57 -2.05
C THR A 162 -14.48 -1.55 -0.63
N PHE A 163 -13.50 -2.41 -0.33
CA PHE A 163 -12.91 -2.45 1.00
C PHE A 163 -12.18 -1.13 1.26
N PRO A 164 -12.29 -0.55 2.48
CA PRO A 164 -11.69 0.76 2.75
C PRO A 164 -10.16 0.69 2.69
N CYS A 165 -9.56 1.64 1.98
CA CYS A 165 -8.13 1.61 1.69
C CYS A 165 -7.31 1.85 2.96
N GLU A 166 -7.69 2.84 3.78
CA GLU A 166 -6.95 3.16 5.02
C GLU A 166 -6.96 1.98 5.99
N ASP A 167 -8.09 1.29 6.12
CA ASP A 167 -8.24 0.11 6.96
C ASP A 167 -7.31 -1.05 6.51
N LEU A 168 -7.29 -1.35 5.21
CA LEU A 168 -6.39 -2.38 4.68
C LEU A 168 -4.92 -2.01 4.86
N LEU A 169 -4.58 -0.74 4.67
CA LEU A 169 -3.23 -0.22 4.86
C LEU A 169 -2.79 -0.31 6.32
N THR A 170 -3.65 0.05 7.27
CA THR A 170 -3.35 -0.08 8.70
C THR A 170 -3.06 -1.52 9.08
N ILE A 171 -3.91 -2.46 8.64
CA ILE A 171 -3.69 -3.89 8.89
C ILE A 171 -2.36 -4.36 8.29
N ASP A 172 -2.10 -4.05 7.01
CA ASP A 172 -0.87 -4.46 6.33
C ASP A 172 0.38 -3.86 6.99
N ARG A 173 0.36 -2.58 7.34
CA ARG A 173 1.46 -1.90 8.03
C ARG A 173 1.81 -2.58 9.35
N LEU A 174 0.79 -2.94 10.15
CA LEU A 174 1.00 -3.64 11.41
C LEU A 174 1.67 -5.01 11.20
N TRP A 175 1.14 -5.81 10.29
CA TRP A 175 1.70 -7.13 9.97
C TRP A 175 3.14 -7.03 9.47
N VAL A 176 3.40 -6.16 8.49
CA VAL A 176 4.73 -5.98 7.90
C VAL A 176 5.73 -5.49 8.94
N HIS A 177 5.38 -4.44 9.71
CA HIS A 177 6.33 -3.86 10.66
C HIS A 177 6.67 -4.83 11.80
N LEU A 178 5.65 -5.40 12.44
CA LEU A 178 5.82 -6.21 13.65
C LEU A 178 6.34 -7.62 13.35
N SER A 179 6.28 -8.06 12.09
CA SER A 179 6.93 -9.29 11.62
C SER A 179 8.30 -9.07 10.98
N SER A 180 8.87 -7.85 11.05
CA SER A 180 10.13 -7.50 10.38
C SER A 180 10.11 -7.73 8.86
N GLY A 181 8.98 -7.47 8.24
CA GLY A 181 8.74 -7.59 6.80
C GLY A 181 8.42 -9.01 6.34
N LYS A 182 8.17 -9.95 7.26
CA LYS A 182 7.98 -11.35 6.94
C LYS A 182 6.55 -11.68 6.50
N PHE A 183 5.56 -11.01 7.07
CA PHE A 183 4.13 -11.26 6.91
C PHE A 183 3.41 -9.98 6.46
N GLY A 184 2.22 -10.15 5.87
CA GLY A 184 1.39 -9.04 5.39
C GLY A 184 0.76 -9.32 4.02
N PHE A 185 -0.29 -8.55 3.70
CA PHE A 185 -0.97 -8.61 2.41
C PHE A 185 -0.11 -8.09 1.28
N SER A 186 0.71 -7.06 1.51
CA SER A 186 1.67 -6.55 0.52
C SER A 186 2.77 -7.56 0.21
N VAL A 187 3.20 -8.32 1.23
CA VAL A 187 4.12 -9.45 1.06
C VAL A 187 3.48 -10.55 0.20
N GLN A 188 2.25 -10.95 0.52
CA GLN A 188 1.49 -11.93 -0.25
C GLN A 188 1.27 -11.49 -1.69
N LYS A 189 0.95 -10.20 -1.90
CA LYS A 189 0.83 -9.59 -3.23
C LYS A 189 2.12 -9.71 -4.03
N GLN A 190 3.27 -9.45 -3.42
CA GLN A 190 4.55 -9.56 -4.09
C GLN A 190 4.81 -11.00 -4.54
N ILE A 191 4.56 -11.98 -3.66
CA ILE A 191 4.67 -13.40 -3.99
C ILE A 191 3.72 -13.77 -5.13
N TRP A 192 2.46 -13.31 -5.10
CA TRP A 192 1.49 -13.54 -6.18
C TRP A 192 2.02 -13.11 -7.54
N ILE A 193 2.57 -11.88 -7.63
CA ILE A 193 3.13 -11.33 -8.87
C ILE A 193 4.35 -12.14 -9.33
N GLU A 194 5.26 -12.47 -8.41
CA GLU A 194 6.46 -13.27 -8.69
C GLU A 194 6.12 -14.67 -9.22
N MET A 195 5.01 -15.25 -8.75
CA MET A 195 4.52 -16.55 -9.20
C MET A 195 3.75 -16.50 -10.53
N GLY A 196 3.68 -15.32 -11.17
CA GLY A 196 3.03 -15.10 -12.47
C GLY A 196 1.56 -14.69 -12.37
N GLY A 197 1.09 -14.35 -11.17
CA GLY A 197 -0.22 -13.78 -10.92
C GLY A 197 -0.36 -12.42 -11.59
N LYS A 198 -1.58 -12.12 -12.08
CA LYS A 198 -1.91 -10.84 -12.70
C LYS A 198 -2.85 -10.05 -11.80
N LEU A 199 -2.69 -8.73 -11.78
CA LEU A 199 -3.48 -7.82 -10.95
C LEU A 199 -4.77 -7.38 -11.65
N ASN A 200 -4.72 -7.17 -12.96
CA ASN A 200 -5.81 -6.59 -13.76
C ASN A 200 -6.59 -7.65 -14.55
N SER A 201 -6.86 -8.78 -13.93
CA SER A 201 -7.67 -9.82 -14.55
C SER A 201 -9.14 -9.49 -14.37
N GLY A 202 -9.72 -8.79 -15.36
CA GLY A 202 -11.16 -8.80 -15.56
C GLY A 202 -11.69 -10.23 -15.81
N GLU A 203 -12.99 -10.37 -15.98
CA GLU A 203 -13.73 -11.65 -16.12
C GLU A 203 -13.22 -12.61 -17.22
N ASN A 204 -12.25 -12.18 -18.03
CA ASN A 204 -11.63 -12.93 -19.13
C ASN A 204 -10.17 -13.35 -18.84
N GLN A 205 -9.82 -13.66 -17.59
CA GLN A 205 -8.55 -14.31 -17.32
C GLN A 205 -8.60 -15.76 -17.80
N ASP A 206 -7.50 -16.24 -18.40
CA ASP A 206 -7.25 -17.66 -18.50
C ASP A 206 -7.12 -18.20 -17.06
N ALA A 207 -8.20 -18.79 -16.55
CA ALA A 207 -8.29 -19.33 -15.20
C ALA A 207 -7.10 -20.26 -14.89
N THR A 208 -6.56 -20.91 -15.93
CA THR A 208 -5.37 -21.75 -15.86
C THR A 208 -4.14 -21.00 -15.33
N ILE A 209 -3.91 -19.76 -15.77
CA ILE A 209 -2.77 -18.95 -15.32
C ILE A 209 -2.93 -18.56 -13.85
N ALA A 210 -4.13 -18.13 -13.45
CA ALA A 210 -4.41 -17.76 -12.06
C ALA A 210 -4.29 -18.96 -11.12
N ILE A 211 -4.82 -20.13 -11.53
CA ILE A 211 -4.70 -21.38 -10.78
C ILE A 211 -3.22 -21.76 -10.64
N ALA A 212 -2.45 -21.74 -11.74
CA ALA A 212 -1.02 -22.09 -11.70
C ALA A 212 -0.20 -21.14 -10.82
N ALA A 213 -0.47 -19.83 -10.87
CA ALA A 213 0.18 -18.85 -10.00
C ALA A 213 -0.19 -19.07 -8.52
N PHE A 214 -1.48 -19.33 -8.24
CA PHE A 214 -1.94 -19.62 -6.88
C PHE A 214 -1.31 -20.89 -6.33
N GLN A 215 -1.20 -21.94 -7.14
CA GLN A 215 -0.53 -23.18 -6.75
C GLN A 215 0.92 -22.95 -6.34
N LYS A 216 1.68 -22.20 -7.14
CA LYS A 216 3.08 -21.85 -6.83
C LYS A 216 3.18 -20.96 -5.59
N MET A 217 2.28 -19.99 -5.44
CA MET A 217 2.20 -19.16 -4.25
C MET A 217 1.96 -20.02 -3.01
N SER A 218 1.00 -20.95 -3.08
CA SER A 218 0.68 -21.85 -1.98
C SER A 218 1.82 -22.80 -1.62
N ASP A 219 2.66 -23.20 -2.59
CA ASP A 219 3.91 -23.90 -2.27
C ASP A 219 4.88 -23.01 -1.50
N GLN A 220 5.08 -21.77 -1.98
CA GLN A 220 6.03 -20.81 -1.41
C GLN A 220 5.64 -20.36 0.00
N THR A 221 4.34 -20.16 0.23
CA THR A 221 3.79 -19.75 1.52
C THR A 221 3.41 -20.94 2.39
N ALA A 222 3.64 -22.19 1.98
CA ALA A 222 3.20 -23.40 2.70
C ALA A 222 1.69 -23.43 3.02
N TRP A 223 0.85 -22.88 2.15
CA TRP A 223 -0.61 -23.02 2.23
C TRP A 223 -1.13 -24.35 1.66
N ARG A 224 -0.23 -25.20 1.18
CA ARG A 224 -0.54 -26.57 0.79
C ARG A 224 0.63 -27.51 1.09
N VAL A 225 0.31 -28.77 1.34
CA VAL A 225 1.29 -29.84 1.55
C VAL A 225 0.92 -31.00 0.63
N ASN A 226 1.90 -31.49 -0.13
CA ASN A 226 1.70 -32.57 -1.13
C ASN A 226 0.61 -32.26 -2.16
N GLY A 227 0.44 -30.97 -2.51
CA GLY A 227 -0.57 -30.51 -3.46
C GLY A 227 -1.95 -30.22 -2.85
N GLU A 228 -2.18 -30.62 -1.60
CA GLU A 228 -3.46 -30.43 -0.90
C GLU A 228 -3.44 -29.19 0.00
N PRO A 229 -4.48 -28.33 -0.04
CA PRO A 229 -4.59 -27.18 0.85
C PRO A 229 -4.53 -27.58 2.34
N ILE A 230 -3.81 -26.80 3.14
CA ILE A 230 -3.83 -27.00 4.59
C ILE A 230 -5.17 -26.53 5.17
N SER A 231 -5.63 -27.18 6.25
CA SER A 231 -6.71 -26.63 7.07
C SER A 231 -6.17 -25.53 7.99
N TYR A 232 -7.06 -24.68 8.51
CA TYR A 232 -6.65 -23.61 9.42
C TYR A 232 -5.88 -24.13 10.65
N SER A 233 -6.28 -25.28 11.19
CA SER A 233 -5.59 -25.93 12.32
C SER A 233 -4.16 -26.41 12.02
N GLN A 234 -3.76 -26.46 10.75
CA GLN A 234 -2.42 -26.84 10.30
C GLN A 234 -1.56 -25.62 9.94
N THR A 235 -2.08 -24.41 10.13
CA THR A 235 -1.35 -23.16 9.90
C THR A 235 -0.22 -23.01 10.91
N ILE A 236 0.93 -22.48 10.46
CA ILE A 236 2.12 -22.32 11.29
C ILE A 236 2.09 -20.90 11.88
N PHE A 237 1.82 -20.81 13.19
CA PHE A 237 1.69 -19.54 13.92
C PHE A 237 2.92 -19.22 14.76
N ASP A 238 4.10 -19.49 14.22
CA ASP A 238 5.38 -19.21 14.89
C ASP A 238 6.42 -18.69 13.90
N ASP A 239 7.61 -18.36 14.43
CA ASP A 239 8.70 -17.79 13.65
C ASP A 239 9.31 -18.75 12.62
N SER A 240 8.92 -20.03 12.60
CA SER A 240 9.32 -20.97 11.55
C SER A 240 8.48 -20.86 10.28
N ALA A 241 7.31 -20.19 10.34
CA ALA A 241 6.45 -20.02 9.18
C ALA A 241 7.18 -19.32 8.01
N PRO A 242 6.91 -19.66 6.74
CA PRO A 242 7.61 -19.07 5.61
C PRO A 242 7.19 -17.62 5.34
N HIS A 243 7.97 -16.92 4.52
CA HIS A 243 7.65 -15.55 4.08
C HIS A 243 6.26 -15.50 3.41
N GLY A 244 5.42 -14.55 3.83
CA GLY A 244 4.05 -14.39 3.33
C GLY A 244 3.02 -15.40 3.84
N HIS A 245 3.38 -16.30 4.77
CA HIS A 245 2.45 -17.30 5.32
C HIS A 245 1.22 -16.66 5.98
N LEU A 246 1.42 -15.55 6.70
CA LEU A 246 0.38 -14.85 7.44
C LEU A 246 0.16 -13.43 6.88
N PRO A 247 -1.05 -12.84 7.07
CA PRO A 247 -2.26 -13.46 7.64
C PRO A 247 -2.84 -14.53 6.70
N HIS A 248 -3.52 -15.55 7.23
CA HIS A 248 -4.05 -16.69 6.48
C HIS A 248 -5.55 -16.93 6.69
N ARG A 249 -6.14 -16.57 7.85
CA ARG A 249 -7.57 -16.86 8.14
C ARG A 249 -8.53 -16.33 7.08
N TRP A 250 -8.17 -15.22 6.45
CA TRP A 250 -8.94 -14.65 5.34
C TRP A 250 -9.07 -15.63 4.16
N MET A 251 -8.32 -16.71 4.06
CA MET A 251 -8.52 -17.73 3.02
C MET A 251 -9.67 -18.71 3.31
N PHE A 252 -10.05 -18.91 4.58
CA PHE A 252 -11.01 -19.94 5.00
C PHE A 252 -12.44 -19.43 5.21
N GLY A 253 -12.61 -18.13 5.46
CA GLY A 253 -13.93 -17.51 5.55
C GLY A 253 -14.62 -17.32 4.19
N TRP A 254 -14.26 -18.08 3.16
CA TRP A 254 -14.65 -17.83 1.77
C TRP A 254 -14.97 -19.18 1.12
N GLY A 255 -16.08 -19.27 0.39
CA GLY A 255 -16.29 -20.39 -0.54
C GLY A 255 -15.29 -20.30 -1.71
N ASP A 256 -15.77 -20.30 -2.95
CA ASP A 256 -14.96 -20.11 -4.18
C ASP A 256 -14.25 -18.72 -4.29
N GLY A 257 -14.17 -17.94 -3.21
CA GLY A 257 -13.83 -16.52 -3.19
C GLY A 257 -12.40 -16.17 -2.77
N GLY A 258 -11.62 -17.06 -2.16
CA GLY A 258 -10.27 -16.73 -1.68
C GLY A 258 -9.30 -16.29 -2.80
N ILE A 259 -9.36 -16.95 -3.96
CA ILE A 259 -8.60 -16.55 -5.17
C ILE A 259 -9.11 -15.22 -5.72
N ARG A 260 -10.42 -14.96 -5.60
CA ARG A 260 -11.03 -13.67 -6.00
C ARG A 260 -10.61 -12.55 -5.04
N LEU A 261 -10.35 -12.82 -3.76
CA LEU A 261 -9.80 -11.83 -2.82
C LEU A 261 -8.37 -11.45 -3.24
N LEU A 262 -7.47 -12.40 -3.52
CA LEU A 262 -6.12 -12.05 -4.03
C LEU A 262 -6.19 -11.27 -5.35
N SER A 263 -7.13 -11.60 -6.23
CA SER A 263 -7.29 -10.83 -7.46
C SER A 263 -7.97 -9.47 -7.26
N SER A 264 -8.76 -9.26 -6.20
CA SER A 264 -9.54 -8.03 -5.97
C SER A 264 -9.07 -7.11 -4.83
N LEU A 265 -8.37 -7.60 -3.81
CA LEU A 265 -7.51 -6.77 -2.93
C LEU A 265 -6.40 -6.08 -3.71
N ILE A 266 -6.19 -6.53 -4.95
CA ILE A 266 -5.09 -6.12 -5.81
C ILE A 266 -5.60 -5.66 -7.18
N GLN A 267 -6.81 -5.09 -7.24
CA GLN A 267 -7.21 -4.21 -8.35
C GLN A 267 -7.17 -2.75 -7.90
N PRO A 268 -6.77 -1.80 -8.76
CA PRO A 268 -7.15 -0.41 -8.55
C PRO A 268 -8.68 -0.33 -8.71
N PHE A 269 -9.38 0.00 -7.62
CA PHE A 269 -10.83 0.15 -7.66
C PHE A 269 -11.25 1.21 -8.68
N PRO A 270 -12.39 1.01 -9.38
CA PRO A 270 -12.95 2.02 -10.24
C PRO A 270 -13.31 3.24 -9.38
N VAL A 271 -12.83 4.40 -9.81
CA VAL A 271 -13.38 5.67 -9.34
C VAL A 271 -14.79 5.76 -9.93
N SER A 272 -15.76 5.99 -9.05
CA SER A 272 -17.18 6.23 -9.34
C SER A 272 -17.44 7.02 -10.61
#